data_AF-B0E478-F1
#
_entry.id   AF-B0E478-F1
#
_cell.length_a   1.000
_cell.length_b   1.000
_cell.length_c   1.000
_cell.angle_alpha   90.00
_cell.angle_beta   90.00
_cell.angle_gamma   90.00
#
_symmetry.space_group_name_H-M   'P 1'
#
loop_
_entity.id
_entity.type
_entity.pdbx_description
1 polymer ?
#
loop_
_entity_poly.entity_id
_entity_poly.type
_entity_poly.pdbx_seq_one_letter_code
_entity_poly.pdbx_strand_id
1 'polypeptide(L)'
;MARRTRLLACGALLSTLFLTLLLLRDATSSFDQSHHPYDDFDTSPTHSVQAPLPVPAPTPEWCQYNDCLKGHWAARTPPFRNLADFQEAYKNTQEPIWSRAPIPSPSISGVEVTDEERKVLEEQRLVDLMNYVWVPSGKMKEWDPEEFVVQMLRTPGGLILIGDSISQQHSHALGYSLRAADIRFDHNPPHLPLYAHQGIHMHALRQNDPTTLRLLARAGVPESRLLRPIITMVEDHMLIHEQDIRKITEGLGASKEYYWYHDYKRVEGWEGFVEDAARPREGEEGTVTEDTVLVMNGGAHWSRHELSMLPAGKSDEEEQSRVVATYKQM
;
A
#
# COMPACT_ATOMS: atom_id res chain seq x y z
N MET A 1 28.66 -7.02 55.03
CA MET A 1 29.52 -7.34 53.85
C MET A 1 29.06 -8.59 53.08
N ALA A 2 28.67 -9.70 53.71
CA ALA A 2 28.35 -10.97 53.04
C ALA A 2 27.20 -10.96 52.00
N ARG A 3 26.25 -10.01 52.06
CA ARG A 3 25.12 -9.92 51.10
C ARG A 3 25.51 -9.32 49.73
N ARG A 4 26.46 -8.39 49.70
CA ARG A 4 26.96 -7.78 48.45
C ARG A 4 27.85 -8.75 47.67
N THR A 5 28.59 -9.60 48.36
CA THR A 5 29.45 -10.63 47.73
C THR A 5 28.63 -11.73 47.04
N ARG A 6 27.44 -12.06 47.56
CA ARG A 6 26.55 -13.07 46.95
C ARG A 6 25.84 -12.56 45.68
N LEU A 7 25.47 -11.29 45.63
CA LEU A 7 24.85 -10.67 44.45
C LEU A 7 25.85 -10.51 43.29
N LEU A 8 27.10 -10.14 43.59
CA LEU A 8 28.16 -10.08 42.60
C LEU A 8 28.56 -11.46 42.06
N ALA A 9 28.54 -12.49 42.93
CA ALA A 9 28.79 -13.87 42.51
C ALA A 9 27.67 -14.42 41.59
N CYS A 10 26.39 -14.11 41.87
CA CYS A 10 25.28 -14.48 40.98
C CYS A 10 25.33 -13.74 39.63
N GLY A 11 25.70 -12.46 39.61
CA GLY A 11 25.87 -11.69 38.38
C GLY A 11 26.99 -12.24 37.49
N ALA A 12 28.12 -12.62 38.08
CA ALA A 12 29.23 -13.23 37.36
C ALA A 12 28.86 -14.61 36.78
N LEU A 13 28.14 -15.45 37.53
CA LEU A 13 27.67 -16.77 37.09
C LEU A 13 26.64 -16.69 35.95
N LEU A 14 25.72 -15.73 36.00
CA LEU A 14 24.74 -15.53 34.92
C LEU A 14 25.39 -14.99 33.65
N SER A 15 26.40 -14.13 33.80
CA SER A 15 27.15 -13.56 32.66
C SER A 15 28.02 -14.63 31.98
N THR A 16 28.67 -15.51 32.76
CA THR A 16 29.45 -16.62 32.19
C THR A 16 28.56 -17.68 31.57
N LEU A 17 27.38 -17.97 32.13
CA LEU A 17 26.39 -18.88 31.54
C LEU A 17 25.83 -18.34 30.21
N PHE A 18 25.57 -17.03 30.14
CA PHE A 18 25.08 -16.41 28.91
C PHE A 18 26.16 -16.39 27.81
N LEU A 19 27.43 -16.12 28.17
CA LEU A 19 28.54 -16.21 27.22
C LEU A 19 28.82 -17.65 26.75
N THR A 20 28.74 -18.65 27.63
CA THR A 20 28.91 -20.05 27.21
C THR A 20 27.78 -20.53 26.32
N LEU A 21 26.53 -20.08 26.54
CA LEU A 21 25.41 -20.41 25.66
C LEU A 21 25.52 -19.73 24.28
N LEU A 22 26.06 -18.51 24.21
CA LEU A 22 26.36 -17.86 22.92
C LEU A 22 27.49 -18.57 22.17
N LEU A 23 28.56 -18.96 22.86
CA LEU A 23 29.66 -19.72 22.26
C LEU A 23 29.25 -21.14 21.82
N LEU A 24 28.32 -21.79 22.54
CA LEU A 24 27.75 -23.09 22.14
C LEU A 24 26.81 -22.97 20.93
N ARG A 25 26.12 -21.84 20.77
CA ARG A 25 25.29 -21.56 19.59
C ARG A 25 26.15 -21.36 18.33
N ASP A 26 27.32 -20.74 18.45
CA ASP A 26 28.29 -20.60 17.35
C ASP A 26 29.09 -21.90 17.08
N ALA A 27 29.30 -22.73 18.10
CA ALA A 27 29.94 -24.05 17.95
C ALA A 27 29.03 -25.10 17.30
N THR A 28 27.71 -24.86 17.22
CA THR A 28 26.75 -25.77 16.55
C THR A 28 26.38 -25.34 15.14
N SER A 29 26.82 -24.15 14.69
CA SER A 29 26.63 -23.65 13.32
C SER A 29 27.84 -23.88 12.41
N SER A 30 28.93 -24.48 12.92
CA SER A 30 30.09 -24.88 12.14
C SER A 30 30.58 -26.28 12.51
N PHE A 31 29.94 -27.31 11.96
CA PHE A 31 30.63 -28.58 11.72
C PHE A 31 30.67 -28.84 10.23
N ASP A 32 31.86 -28.54 9.72
CA ASP A 32 32.31 -28.62 8.36
C ASP A 32 32.52 -30.08 7.92
N GLN A 33 32.28 -30.29 6.65
CA GLN A 33 32.71 -31.44 5.89
C GLN A 33 34.24 -31.44 5.87
N SER A 34 34.88 -32.37 6.60
CA SER A 34 36.28 -32.69 6.34
C SER A 34 36.51 -34.18 6.23
N HIS A 35 36.88 -34.56 5.01
CA HIS A 35 37.56 -35.75 4.55
C HIS A 35 38.34 -36.54 5.62
N HIS A 36 38.08 -37.85 5.68
CA HIS A 36 39.02 -38.85 6.14
C HIS A 36 39.45 -39.73 4.95
N PRO A 37 40.76 -40.00 4.77
CA PRO A 37 41.27 -40.95 3.78
C PRO A 37 41.47 -42.35 4.38
N TYR A 38 41.44 -43.34 3.48
CA TYR A 38 41.77 -44.78 3.58
C TYR A 38 40.61 -45.79 3.68
N ASP A 39 40.33 -46.40 2.51
CA ASP A 39 40.23 -47.85 2.18
C ASP A 39 39.45 -48.76 3.15
N ASP A 40 38.48 -49.60 2.76
CA ASP A 40 38.56 -50.63 1.72
C ASP A 40 37.19 -51.33 1.51
N PHE A 41 36.96 -51.84 0.29
CA PHE A 41 36.01 -52.89 -0.14
C PHE A 41 34.61 -53.00 0.49
N ASP A 42 33.58 -52.58 -0.27
CA ASP A 42 32.48 -53.50 -0.60
C ASP A 42 31.88 -53.16 -1.98
N THR A 43 32.03 -54.10 -2.92
CA THR A 43 31.51 -54.04 -4.27
C THR A 43 30.07 -54.53 -4.29
N SER A 44 29.12 -53.60 -4.40
CA SER A 44 27.76 -53.89 -4.87
C SER A 44 27.24 -52.71 -5.69
N PRO A 45 26.77 -52.90 -6.93
CA PRO A 45 26.25 -51.80 -7.73
C PRO A 45 24.88 -51.38 -7.19
N THR A 46 24.85 -50.38 -6.32
CA THR A 46 23.64 -49.62 -6.03
C THR A 46 23.30 -48.79 -7.26
N HIS A 47 22.25 -49.19 -7.98
CA HIS A 47 21.61 -48.33 -8.96
C HIS A 47 21.25 -47.00 -8.29
N SER A 48 22.01 -45.95 -8.61
CA SER A 48 21.66 -44.59 -8.19
C SER A 48 20.36 -44.23 -8.91
N VAL A 49 19.24 -44.31 -8.19
CA VAL A 49 18.02 -43.61 -8.60
C VAL A 49 18.38 -42.13 -8.53
N GLN A 50 18.70 -41.54 -9.69
CA GLN A 50 18.78 -40.09 -9.80
C GLN A 50 17.45 -39.53 -9.31
N ALA A 51 17.49 -38.79 -8.21
CA ALA A 51 16.36 -37.96 -7.81
C ALA A 51 15.98 -37.11 -9.05
N PRO A 52 14.70 -37.08 -9.45
CA PRO A 52 14.28 -36.24 -10.56
C PRO A 52 14.80 -34.82 -10.32
N LEU A 53 15.40 -34.22 -11.35
CA LEU A 53 15.79 -32.81 -11.30
C LEU A 53 14.58 -32.00 -10.80
N PRO A 54 14.77 -31.03 -9.88
CA PRO A 54 13.69 -30.18 -9.42
C PRO A 54 12.98 -29.61 -10.65
N VAL A 55 11.71 -29.95 -10.83
CA VAL A 55 10.91 -29.35 -11.88
C VAL A 55 10.92 -27.84 -11.60
N PRO A 56 11.37 -27.00 -12.54
CA PRO A 56 11.32 -25.56 -12.35
C PRO A 56 9.89 -25.18 -11.99
N ALA A 57 9.71 -24.41 -10.92
CA ALA A 57 8.40 -23.91 -10.55
C ALA A 57 7.79 -23.22 -11.79
N PRO A 58 6.51 -23.50 -12.12
CA PRO A 58 5.90 -22.89 -13.28
C PRO A 58 6.01 -21.37 -13.16
N THR A 59 6.54 -20.73 -14.22
CA THR A 59 6.55 -19.27 -14.30
C THR A 59 5.11 -18.78 -14.18
N PRO A 60 4.80 -17.90 -13.23
CA PRO A 60 3.45 -17.42 -13.04
C PRO A 60 2.98 -16.71 -14.32
N GLU A 61 1.74 -16.99 -14.72
CA GLU A 61 1.13 -16.40 -15.91
C GLU A 61 1.02 -14.88 -15.80
N TRP A 62 0.75 -14.40 -14.59
CA TRP A 62 0.57 -12.98 -14.25
C TRP A 62 1.82 -12.41 -13.60
N CYS A 63 2.11 -11.14 -13.88
CA CYS A 63 3.16 -10.40 -13.19
C CYS A 63 2.95 -10.46 -11.67
N GLN A 64 4.05 -10.54 -10.92
CA GLN A 64 4.03 -10.62 -9.47
C GLN A 64 4.69 -9.38 -8.88
N TYR A 65 4.07 -8.77 -7.87
CA TYR A 65 4.64 -7.65 -7.11
C TYR A 65 5.18 -6.53 -8.01
N ASN A 66 6.48 -6.20 -7.85
CA ASN A 66 7.17 -5.14 -8.57
C ASN A 66 7.34 -5.42 -10.06
N ASP A 67 7.10 -6.65 -10.54
CA ASP A 67 7.20 -6.94 -11.97
C ASP A 67 6.06 -6.28 -12.76
N CYS A 68 4.91 -6.03 -12.11
CA CYS A 68 3.83 -5.25 -12.71
C CYS A 68 4.18 -3.76 -12.84
N LEU A 69 5.11 -3.27 -12.01
CA LEU A 69 5.59 -1.88 -12.00
C LEU A 69 6.78 -1.65 -12.95
N LYS A 70 7.32 -2.71 -13.56
CA LYS A 70 8.31 -2.63 -14.63
C LYS A 70 7.58 -2.67 -15.97
N GLY A 71 7.96 -1.80 -16.89
CA GLY A 71 7.27 -1.67 -18.17
C GLY A 71 7.54 -0.34 -18.83
N HIS A 72 6.64 0.07 -19.71
CA HIS A 72 6.71 1.35 -20.39
C HIS A 72 5.30 1.85 -20.72
N TRP A 73 5.17 3.16 -20.90
CA TRP A 73 3.96 3.75 -21.45
C TRP A 73 3.93 3.56 -22.97
N ALA A 74 2.82 3.06 -23.50
CA ALA A 74 2.59 2.90 -24.93
C ALA A 74 1.32 3.64 -25.35
N ALA A 75 1.23 3.98 -26.63
CA ALA A 75 0.03 4.59 -27.19
C ALA A 75 -1.17 3.61 -27.12
N ARG A 76 -2.31 4.12 -26.69
CA ARG A 76 -3.58 3.38 -26.61
C ARG A 76 -4.01 2.92 -28.00
N THR A 77 -4.51 1.70 -28.08
CA THR A 77 -5.12 1.15 -29.30
C THR A 77 -6.52 0.62 -29.00
N PRO A 78 -7.59 1.14 -29.62
CA PRO A 78 -7.62 2.31 -30.50
C PRO A 78 -7.36 3.62 -29.73
N PRO A 79 -6.87 4.70 -30.36
CA PRO A 79 -6.73 5.99 -29.68
C PRO A 79 -8.10 6.68 -29.53
N PHE A 80 -8.27 7.47 -28.46
CA PHE A 80 -9.29 8.51 -28.38
C PHE A 80 -8.95 9.62 -29.36
N ARG A 81 -9.89 10.01 -30.23
CA ARG A 81 -9.64 11.06 -31.23
C ARG A 81 -10.00 12.44 -30.71
N ASN A 82 -10.85 12.52 -29.69
CA ASN A 82 -11.37 13.75 -29.12
C ASN A 82 -11.96 13.47 -27.72
N LEU A 83 -12.42 14.54 -27.05
CA LEU A 83 -13.02 14.45 -25.73
C LEU A 83 -14.27 13.57 -25.70
N ALA A 84 -15.10 13.58 -26.75
CA ALA A 84 -16.32 12.78 -26.79
C ALA A 84 -16.04 11.27 -26.83
N ASP A 85 -15.04 10.84 -27.61
CA ASP A 85 -14.57 9.45 -27.64
C ASP A 85 -14.10 9.00 -26.24
N PHE A 86 -13.37 9.87 -25.52
CA PHE A 86 -12.93 9.63 -24.14
C PHE A 86 -14.13 9.53 -23.18
N GLN A 87 -15.05 10.50 -23.24
CA GLN A 87 -16.19 10.56 -22.33
C GLN A 87 -17.15 9.39 -22.51
N GLU A 88 -17.30 8.87 -23.72
CA GLU A 88 -18.09 7.66 -23.95
C GLU A 88 -17.42 6.43 -23.33
N ALA A 89 -16.09 6.31 -23.46
CA ALA A 89 -15.36 5.18 -22.89
C ALA A 89 -15.29 5.19 -21.35
N TYR A 90 -15.33 6.38 -20.74
CA TYR A 90 -15.33 6.58 -19.29
C TYR A 90 -16.70 6.97 -18.76
N LYS A 91 -17.77 6.68 -19.50
CA LYS A 91 -19.12 7.08 -19.10
C LYS A 91 -19.48 6.52 -17.73
N ASN A 92 -19.90 7.40 -16.84
CA ASN A 92 -20.29 7.06 -15.49
C ASN A 92 -21.65 7.72 -15.18
N THR A 93 -22.60 6.93 -14.69
CA THR A 93 -23.96 7.42 -14.35
C THR A 93 -24.04 8.02 -12.95
N GLN A 94 -23.02 7.78 -12.12
CA GLN A 94 -23.00 8.17 -10.71
C GLN A 94 -21.99 9.27 -10.39
N GLU A 95 -20.98 9.48 -11.23
CA GLU A 95 -19.92 10.48 -11.01
C GLU A 95 -19.69 11.34 -12.26
N PRO A 96 -19.32 12.62 -12.09
CA PRO A 96 -18.94 13.47 -13.21
C PRO A 96 -17.73 12.89 -13.95
N ILE A 97 -17.79 12.93 -15.29
CA ILE A 97 -16.67 12.51 -16.13
C ILE A 97 -15.70 13.68 -16.26
N TRP A 98 -14.39 13.39 -16.23
CA TRP A 98 -13.38 14.40 -16.51
C TRP A 98 -13.63 15.07 -17.86
N SER A 99 -13.51 16.39 -17.88
CA SER A 99 -13.74 17.20 -19.09
C SER A 99 -12.50 17.94 -19.54
N ARG A 100 -11.48 18.07 -18.69
CA ARG A 100 -10.29 18.86 -18.95
C ARG A 100 -9.12 18.46 -18.05
N ALA A 101 -7.89 18.68 -18.53
CA ALA A 101 -6.66 18.56 -17.75
C ALA A 101 -5.93 19.91 -17.75
N PRO A 102 -5.71 20.56 -16.58
CA PRO A 102 -5.15 21.90 -16.51
C PRO A 102 -3.83 22.03 -17.26
N ILE A 103 -3.63 23.11 -18.03
CA ILE A 103 -2.33 23.47 -18.63
C ILE A 103 -1.53 24.38 -17.68
N PRO A 104 -0.19 24.43 -17.76
CA PRO A 104 0.61 25.33 -16.93
C PRO A 104 0.10 26.78 -17.04
N SER A 105 0.13 27.51 -15.92
CA SER A 105 -0.33 28.89 -15.91
C SER A 105 0.55 29.78 -16.79
N PRO A 106 0.02 30.93 -17.28
CA PRO A 106 0.80 31.88 -18.07
C PRO A 106 2.04 32.39 -17.32
N SER A 107 1.99 32.47 -15.99
CA SER A 107 3.13 32.82 -15.15
C SER A 107 4.29 31.83 -15.19
N ILE A 108 4.02 30.58 -15.63
CA ILE A 108 5.02 29.51 -15.77
C ILE A 108 5.43 29.35 -17.24
N SER A 109 4.46 29.41 -18.17
CA SER A 109 4.71 29.20 -19.61
C SER A 109 5.17 30.46 -20.34
N GLY A 110 4.93 31.66 -19.77
CA GLY A 110 5.14 32.94 -20.44
C GLY A 110 4.15 33.24 -21.57
N VAL A 111 3.12 32.40 -21.76
CA VAL A 111 2.14 32.51 -22.84
C VAL A 111 0.79 32.90 -22.26
N GLU A 112 0.30 34.09 -22.61
CA GLU A 112 -1.08 34.47 -22.37
C GLU A 112 -1.98 33.74 -23.38
N VAL A 113 -2.99 33.04 -22.85
CA VAL A 113 -4.03 32.36 -23.63
C VAL A 113 -5.38 32.86 -23.13
N THR A 114 -6.33 33.05 -24.05
CA THR A 114 -7.71 33.36 -23.68
C THR A 114 -8.35 32.19 -22.94
N ASP A 115 -9.46 32.43 -22.24
CA ASP A 115 -10.18 31.38 -21.50
C ASP A 115 -10.73 30.30 -22.45
N GLU A 116 -11.21 30.71 -23.63
CA GLU A 116 -11.68 29.79 -24.67
C GLU A 116 -10.53 28.92 -25.23
N GLU A 117 -9.38 29.52 -25.54
CA GLU A 117 -8.20 28.77 -25.98
C GLU A 117 -7.69 27.82 -24.90
N ARG A 118 -7.65 28.29 -23.64
CA ARG A 118 -7.28 27.47 -22.49
C ARG A 118 -8.17 26.25 -22.41
N LYS A 119 -9.49 26.43 -22.50
CA LYS A 119 -10.44 25.31 -22.45
C LYS A 119 -10.13 24.27 -23.53
N VAL A 120 -9.96 24.69 -24.78
CA VAL A 120 -9.63 23.77 -25.89
C VAL A 120 -8.31 23.03 -25.65
N LEU A 121 -7.29 23.74 -25.16
CA LEU A 121 -5.99 23.14 -24.86
C LEU A 121 -6.05 22.15 -23.69
N GLU A 122 -6.84 22.44 -22.65
CA GLU A 122 -7.02 21.54 -21.51
C GLU A 122 -7.83 20.29 -21.87
N GLU A 123 -8.82 20.43 -22.77
CA GLU A 123 -9.56 19.30 -23.34
C GLU A 123 -8.63 18.41 -24.17
N GLN A 124 -7.80 19.00 -25.04
CA GLN A 124 -6.83 18.27 -25.84
C GLN A 124 -5.76 17.59 -24.96
N ARG A 125 -5.24 18.29 -23.95
CA ARG A 125 -4.29 17.73 -22.99
C ARG A 125 -4.85 16.49 -22.30
N LEU A 126 -6.13 16.50 -21.92
CA LEU A 126 -6.77 15.34 -21.32
C LEU A 126 -6.77 14.14 -22.30
N VAL A 127 -7.17 14.36 -23.54
CA VAL A 127 -7.18 13.32 -24.58
C VAL A 127 -5.77 12.77 -24.81
N ASP A 128 -4.77 13.65 -24.89
CA ASP A 128 -3.37 13.26 -25.10
C ASP A 128 -2.84 12.42 -23.94
N LEU A 129 -3.12 12.80 -22.69
CA LEU A 129 -2.72 12.05 -21.51
C LEU A 129 -3.40 10.68 -21.44
N MET A 130 -4.70 10.63 -21.71
CA MET A 130 -5.50 9.40 -21.62
C MET A 130 -5.30 8.45 -22.81
N ASN A 131 -4.52 8.86 -23.81
CA ASN A 131 -4.06 8.02 -24.92
C ASN A 131 -2.77 7.24 -24.62
N TYR A 132 -2.30 7.22 -23.38
CA TYR A 132 -1.21 6.35 -22.94
C TYR A 132 -1.72 5.27 -22.00
N VAL A 133 -1.30 4.04 -22.24
CA VAL A 133 -1.56 2.88 -21.39
C VAL A 133 -0.25 2.30 -20.90
N TRP A 134 -0.24 1.86 -19.65
CA TRP A 134 0.91 1.18 -19.07
C TRP A 134 1.00 -0.24 -19.64
N VAL A 135 2.14 -0.58 -20.24
CA VAL A 135 2.45 -1.93 -20.74
C VAL A 135 3.48 -2.55 -19.80
N PRO A 136 3.05 -3.48 -18.91
CA PRO A 136 3.96 -4.15 -18.00
C PRO A 136 4.92 -5.08 -18.75
N SER A 137 6.09 -5.34 -18.17
CA SER A 137 7.05 -6.34 -18.67
C SER A 137 6.53 -7.78 -18.53
N GLY A 138 5.53 -8.01 -17.66
CA GLY A 138 4.77 -9.26 -17.55
C GLY A 138 3.35 -9.13 -18.09
N LYS A 139 2.44 -10.02 -17.69
CA LYS A 139 1.01 -9.90 -18.01
C LYS A 139 0.23 -9.39 -16.80
N MET A 140 -0.56 -8.34 -16.98
CA MET A 140 -1.57 -7.93 -16.00
C MET A 140 -2.93 -8.52 -16.37
N LYS A 141 -3.70 -8.94 -15.36
CA LYS A 141 -5.06 -9.39 -15.55
C LYS A 141 -5.92 -8.20 -15.99
N GLU A 142 -6.89 -8.44 -16.87
CA GLU A 142 -7.89 -7.44 -17.21
C GLU A 142 -8.68 -7.04 -15.96
N TRP A 143 -9.01 -5.76 -15.87
CA TRP A 143 -9.76 -5.23 -14.74
C TRP A 143 -11.23 -5.65 -14.83
N ASP A 144 -11.70 -6.37 -13.80
CA ASP A 144 -13.10 -6.75 -13.62
C ASP A 144 -13.60 -6.20 -12.27
N PRO A 145 -14.44 -5.16 -12.27
CA PRO A 145 -14.92 -4.53 -11.04
C PRO A 145 -15.84 -5.46 -10.22
N GLU A 146 -16.59 -6.36 -10.86
CA GLU A 146 -17.46 -7.29 -10.15
C GLU A 146 -16.66 -8.39 -9.47
N GLU A 147 -15.66 -8.94 -10.15
CA GLU A 147 -14.76 -9.94 -9.56
C GLU A 147 -13.94 -9.35 -8.41
N PHE A 148 -13.50 -8.09 -8.55
CA PHE A 148 -12.88 -7.36 -7.45
C PHE A 148 -13.81 -7.28 -6.24
N VAL A 149 -15.08 -6.88 -6.41
CA VAL A 149 -16.03 -6.81 -5.29
C VAL A 149 -16.28 -8.18 -4.66
N VAL A 150 -16.43 -9.24 -5.47
CA VAL A 150 -16.61 -10.60 -4.98
C VAL A 150 -15.42 -11.04 -4.12
N GLN A 151 -14.21 -10.73 -4.54
CA GLN A 151 -13.00 -10.98 -3.75
C GLN A 151 -13.01 -10.17 -2.45
N MET A 152 -13.29 -8.87 -2.51
CA MET A 152 -13.30 -8.00 -1.32
C MET A 152 -14.40 -8.38 -0.30
N LEU A 153 -15.49 -8.99 -0.74
CA LEU A 153 -16.52 -9.56 0.14
C LEU A 153 -16.01 -10.79 0.92
N ARG A 154 -15.12 -11.59 0.33
CA ARG A 154 -14.46 -12.74 0.98
C ARG A 154 -13.26 -12.33 1.84
N THR A 155 -12.88 -11.06 1.78
CA THR A 155 -11.81 -10.48 2.58
C THR A 155 -12.39 -9.79 3.83
N PRO A 156 -11.90 -10.09 5.05
CA PRO A 156 -12.44 -9.51 6.29
C PRO A 156 -12.41 -7.97 6.29
N GLY A 157 -11.27 -7.34 6.02
CA GLY A 157 -11.14 -5.88 5.98
C GLY A 157 -11.39 -5.25 4.61
N GLY A 158 -11.64 -6.06 3.57
CA GLY A 158 -11.60 -5.63 2.17
C GLY A 158 -10.21 -5.08 1.78
N LEU A 159 -10.22 -4.03 0.96
CA LEU A 159 -9.04 -3.23 0.63
C LEU A 159 -8.93 -2.05 1.57
N ILE A 160 -7.79 -1.90 2.24
CA ILE A 160 -7.46 -0.74 3.06
C ILE A 160 -6.31 0.03 2.39
N LEU A 161 -6.58 1.28 2.04
CA LEU A 161 -5.62 2.24 1.52
C LEU A 161 -5.23 3.16 2.66
N ILE A 162 -3.93 3.33 2.91
CA ILE A 162 -3.41 4.22 3.94
C ILE A 162 -2.37 5.13 3.31
N GLY A 163 -2.45 6.41 3.60
CA GLY A 163 -1.45 7.38 3.18
C GLY A 163 -2.05 8.73 2.86
N ASP A 164 -1.37 9.42 1.96
CA ASP A 164 -1.63 10.82 1.67
C ASP A 164 -2.60 11.06 0.49
N SER A 165 -2.51 12.26 -0.08
CA SER A 165 -3.27 12.67 -1.27
C SER A 165 -3.10 11.74 -2.47
N ILE A 166 -1.99 10.98 -2.60
CA ILE A 166 -1.82 9.98 -3.65
C ILE A 166 -2.67 8.74 -3.37
N SER A 167 -2.67 8.24 -2.12
CA SER A 167 -3.58 7.15 -1.73
C SER A 167 -5.04 7.56 -1.83
N GLN A 168 -5.37 8.82 -1.54
CA GLN A 168 -6.70 9.38 -1.75
C GLN A 168 -7.09 9.37 -3.23
N GLN A 169 -6.16 9.71 -4.14
CA GLN A 169 -6.39 9.62 -5.58
C GLN A 169 -6.58 8.18 -6.05
N HIS A 170 -5.83 7.21 -5.50
CA HIS A 170 -6.08 5.78 -5.78
C HIS A 170 -7.49 5.36 -5.34
N SER A 171 -7.91 5.75 -4.13
CA SER A 171 -9.26 5.48 -3.61
C SER A 171 -10.34 6.07 -4.53
N HIS A 172 -10.16 7.32 -4.95
CA HIS A 172 -11.08 8.00 -5.86
C HIS A 172 -11.14 7.29 -7.23
N ALA A 173 -10.00 6.98 -7.85
CA ALA A 173 -9.95 6.29 -9.14
C ALA A 173 -10.63 4.91 -9.09
N LEU A 174 -10.38 4.15 -8.00
CA LEU A 174 -11.03 2.87 -7.76
C LEU A 174 -12.55 3.04 -7.60
N GLY A 175 -12.98 3.97 -6.75
CA GLY A 175 -14.40 4.27 -6.54
C GLY A 175 -15.11 4.72 -7.83
N TYR A 176 -14.45 5.51 -8.66
CA TYR A 176 -14.95 5.92 -9.97
C TYR A 176 -15.18 4.69 -10.87
N SER A 177 -14.19 3.81 -10.95
CA SER A 177 -14.27 2.60 -11.78
C SER A 177 -15.39 1.66 -11.34
N LEU A 178 -15.56 1.44 -10.03
CA LEU A 178 -16.63 0.58 -9.50
C LEU A 178 -18.02 1.15 -9.78
N ARG A 179 -18.19 2.47 -9.65
CA ARG A 179 -19.47 3.12 -9.95
C ARG A 179 -19.81 3.12 -11.44
N ALA A 180 -18.81 3.14 -12.32
CA ALA A 180 -19.02 2.97 -13.75
C ALA A 180 -19.61 1.58 -14.08
N ALA A 181 -19.37 0.58 -13.22
CA ALA A 181 -20.00 -0.73 -13.28
C ALA A 181 -21.32 -0.85 -12.47
N ASP A 182 -21.96 0.28 -12.16
CA ASP A 182 -23.20 0.38 -11.36
C ASP A 182 -23.12 -0.25 -9.96
N ILE A 183 -21.91 -0.39 -9.40
CA ILE A 183 -21.72 -0.77 -7.99
C ILE A 183 -21.94 0.46 -7.13
N ARG A 184 -22.77 0.32 -6.08
CA ARG A 184 -23.22 1.44 -5.25
C ARG A 184 -22.80 1.25 -3.80
N PHE A 185 -22.42 2.37 -3.19
CA PHE A 185 -21.91 2.42 -1.83
C PHE A 185 -22.77 3.31 -0.94
N ASP A 186 -22.79 2.96 0.34
CA ASP A 186 -23.10 3.86 1.43
C ASP A 186 -21.76 4.33 2.02
N HIS A 187 -21.56 5.65 2.07
CA HIS A 187 -20.31 6.28 2.49
C HIS A 187 -20.35 6.57 3.99
N ASN A 188 -19.32 6.12 4.72
CA ASN A 188 -19.20 6.25 6.17
C ASN A 188 -20.51 5.94 6.94
N PRO A 189 -21.09 4.72 6.80
CA PRO A 189 -22.27 4.33 7.56
C PRO A 189 -22.12 4.62 9.08
N PRO A 190 -23.12 5.23 9.74
CA PRO A 190 -22.99 5.68 11.13
C PRO A 190 -22.73 4.60 12.18
N HIS A 191 -23.01 3.33 11.85
CA HIS A 191 -22.76 2.20 12.75
C HIS A 191 -21.30 1.73 12.74
N LEU A 192 -20.48 2.22 11.80
CA LEU A 192 -19.08 1.84 11.70
C LEU A 192 -18.18 2.67 12.63
N PRO A 193 -17.07 2.09 13.13
CA PRO A 193 -16.10 2.83 13.92
C PRO A 193 -15.50 3.97 13.11
N LEU A 194 -15.22 5.10 13.77
CA LEU A 194 -14.62 6.29 13.16
C LEU A 194 -15.40 6.90 11.98
N TYR A 195 -16.71 6.61 11.83
CA TYR A 195 -17.52 7.12 10.71
C TYR A 195 -17.52 8.66 10.57
N ALA A 196 -17.36 9.38 11.68
CA ALA A 196 -17.33 10.84 11.72
C ALA A 196 -15.90 11.42 11.59
N HIS A 197 -14.86 10.58 11.52
CA HIS A 197 -13.49 11.03 11.42
C HIS A 197 -13.19 11.53 10.01
N GLN A 198 -12.63 12.75 9.89
CA GLN A 198 -12.44 13.40 8.58
C GLN A 198 -11.39 12.72 7.70
N GLY A 199 -10.47 11.95 8.29
CA GLY A 199 -9.48 11.14 7.59
C GLY A 199 -9.90 9.69 7.34
N ILE A 200 -11.15 9.30 7.62
CA ILE A 200 -11.65 7.94 7.35
C ILE A 200 -12.73 8.02 6.28
N HIS A 201 -12.54 7.24 5.21
CA HIS A 201 -13.52 7.08 4.14
C HIS A 201 -13.78 5.60 3.89
N MET A 202 -14.95 5.14 4.33
CA MET A 202 -15.40 3.75 4.26
C MET A 202 -16.48 3.62 3.20
N HIS A 203 -16.32 2.64 2.31
CA HIS A 203 -17.28 2.30 1.27
C HIS A 203 -17.86 0.91 1.57
N ALA A 204 -19.06 0.90 2.16
CA ALA A 204 -19.86 -0.31 2.32
C ALA A 204 -20.81 -0.45 1.14
N LEU A 205 -21.03 -1.67 0.64
CA LEU A 205 -22.00 -1.90 -0.43
C LEU A 205 -23.41 -1.60 0.06
N ARG A 206 -24.22 -0.95 -0.80
CA ARG A 206 -25.61 -0.63 -0.47
C ARG A 206 -26.45 -1.90 -0.38
N GLN A 207 -26.99 -2.19 0.81
CA GLN A 207 -27.58 -3.49 1.15
C GLN A 207 -28.76 -3.93 0.27
N ASN A 208 -29.64 -3.00 -0.09
CA ASN A 208 -30.87 -3.30 -0.83
C ASN A 208 -30.73 -3.12 -2.35
N ASP A 209 -29.51 -2.92 -2.85
CA ASP A 209 -29.28 -2.75 -4.27
C ASP A 209 -29.24 -4.11 -5.00
N PRO A 210 -29.95 -4.30 -6.14
CA PRO A 210 -29.97 -5.56 -6.86
C PRO A 210 -28.58 -6.06 -7.28
N THR A 211 -27.67 -5.15 -7.64
CA THR A 211 -26.30 -5.49 -8.01
C THR A 211 -25.54 -6.01 -6.79
N THR A 212 -25.67 -5.33 -5.63
CA THR A 212 -25.07 -5.79 -4.37
C THR A 212 -25.52 -7.21 -4.01
N LEU A 213 -26.83 -7.48 -4.03
CA LEU A 213 -27.39 -8.78 -3.66
C LEU A 213 -26.88 -9.90 -4.58
N ARG A 214 -26.77 -9.62 -5.89
CA ARG A 214 -26.20 -10.56 -6.87
C ARG A 214 -24.72 -10.85 -6.58
N LEU A 215 -23.93 -9.83 -6.27
CA LEU A 215 -22.50 -9.98 -5.96
C LEU A 215 -22.28 -10.71 -4.64
N LEU A 216 -23.10 -10.45 -3.62
CA LEU A 216 -23.08 -11.18 -2.35
C LEU A 216 -23.34 -12.67 -2.56
N ALA A 217 -24.38 -13.02 -3.33
CA ALA A 217 -24.70 -14.40 -3.65
C ALA A 217 -23.56 -15.10 -4.41
N ARG A 218 -22.91 -14.39 -5.34
CA ARG A 218 -21.74 -14.89 -6.08
C ARG A 218 -20.52 -15.08 -5.17
N ALA A 219 -20.34 -14.21 -4.18
CA ALA A 219 -19.28 -14.35 -3.18
C ALA A 219 -19.51 -15.53 -2.24
N GLY A 220 -20.76 -15.87 -1.93
CA GLY A 220 -21.10 -16.98 -1.04
C GLY A 220 -20.78 -16.69 0.43
N VAL A 221 -20.85 -15.42 0.83
CA VAL A 221 -20.59 -14.92 2.19
C VAL A 221 -21.90 -14.50 2.86
N PRO A 222 -21.99 -14.46 4.21
CA PRO A 222 -23.21 -14.06 4.90
C PRO A 222 -23.58 -12.59 4.67
N GLU A 223 -24.88 -12.27 4.77
CA GLU A 223 -25.41 -10.89 4.63
C GLU A 223 -24.79 -9.89 5.61
N SER A 224 -24.35 -10.36 6.78
CA SER A 224 -23.61 -9.55 7.76
C SER A 224 -22.37 -8.89 7.16
N ARG A 225 -21.80 -9.43 6.07
CA ARG A 225 -20.66 -8.82 5.38
C ARG A 225 -21.00 -7.45 4.81
N LEU A 226 -22.25 -7.21 4.41
CA LEU A 226 -22.69 -5.90 3.88
C LEU A 226 -22.74 -4.81 4.96
N LEU A 227 -22.65 -5.16 6.25
CA LEU A 227 -22.52 -4.20 7.34
C LEU A 227 -21.12 -3.60 7.44
N ARG A 228 -20.14 -4.12 6.69
CA ARG A 228 -18.73 -3.71 6.76
C ARG A 228 -18.25 -3.15 5.43
N PRO A 229 -17.25 -2.24 5.43
CA PRO A 229 -16.70 -1.71 4.19
C PRO A 229 -16.01 -2.80 3.38
N ILE A 230 -16.00 -2.65 2.05
CA ILE A 230 -15.14 -3.43 1.16
C ILE A 230 -13.90 -2.64 0.71
N ILE A 231 -13.95 -1.31 0.85
CA ILE A 231 -12.83 -0.40 0.64
C ILE A 231 -12.83 0.60 1.78
N THR A 232 -11.66 0.84 2.37
CA THR A 232 -11.44 1.91 3.34
C THR A 232 -10.21 2.71 2.93
N MET A 233 -10.33 4.04 2.95
CA MET A 233 -9.22 4.98 2.86
C MET A 233 -8.99 5.60 4.23
N VAL A 234 -7.76 5.46 4.74
CA VAL A 234 -7.23 6.10 5.93
C VAL A 234 -6.26 7.18 5.46
N GLU A 235 -6.71 8.43 5.52
CA GLU A 235 -5.91 9.60 5.13
C GLU A 235 -4.99 10.01 6.28
N ASP A 236 -3.82 9.37 6.30
CA ASP A 236 -2.72 9.67 7.20
C ASP A 236 -1.50 10.07 6.37
N HIS A 237 -1.14 11.36 6.39
CA HIS A 237 -0.20 11.92 5.43
C HIS A 237 1.24 11.47 5.66
N MET A 238 1.60 11.08 6.88
CA MET A 238 2.99 10.78 7.25
C MET A 238 3.18 9.35 7.76
N LEU A 239 2.09 8.61 8.04
CA LEU A 239 2.12 7.27 8.62
C LEU A 239 2.82 7.20 9.99
N ILE A 240 2.94 8.34 10.66
CA ILE A 240 3.64 8.48 11.94
C ILE A 240 2.91 9.52 12.80
N HIS A 241 2.78 9.21 14.08
CA HIS A 241 2.16 10.10 15.05
C HIS A 241 2.93 11.42 15.18
N GLU A 242 2.22 12.50 15.49
CA GLU A 242 2.82 13.84 15.58
C GLU A 242 3.97 13.89 16.61
N GLN A 243 3.81 13.20 17.75
CA GLN A 243 4.81 13.17 18.80
C GLN A 243 6.14 12.58 18.31
N ASP A 244 6.07 11.53 17.49
CA ASP A 244 7.26 10.82 17.02
C ASP A 244 7.99 11.60 15.93
N ILE A 245 7.26 12.19 14.97
CA ILE A 245 7.90 13.03 13.94
C ILE A 245 8.50 14.31 14.56
N ARG A 246 7.90 14.88 15.61
CA ARG A 246 8.51 15.97 16.38
C ARG A 246 9.82 15.53 17.01
N LYS A 247 9.84 14.39 17.68
CA LYS A 247 11.06 13.85 18.29
C LYS A 247 12.18 13.61 17.26
N ILE A 248 11.84 13.05 16.09
CA ILE A 248 12.79 12.82 15.00
C ILE A 248 13.36 14.15 14.49
N THR A 249 12.48 15.10 14.15
CA THR A 249 12.88 16.40 13.58
C THR A 249 13.67 17.25 14.57
N GLU A 250 13.30 17.25 15.86
CA GLU A 250 14.08 17.88 16.94
C GLU A 250 15.48 17.27 17.07
N GLY A 251 15.60 15.95 16.96
CA GLY A 251 16.89 15.24 16.94
C GLY A 251 17.77 15.64 15.76
N LEU A 252 17.17 16.15 14.69
CA LEU A 252 17.84 16.66 13.49
C LEU A 252 18.00 18.20 13.48
N GLY A 253 17.70 18.85 14.61
CA GLY A 253 17.93 20.28 14.83
C GLY A 253 16.73 21.18 14.60
N ALA A 254 15.53 20.63 14.38
CA ALA A 254 14.31 21.45 14.35
C ALA A 254 14.07 22.11 15.72
N SER A 255 13.48 23.32 15.70
CA SER A 255 13.13 24.01 16.95
C SER A 255 11.98 23.30 17.65
N LYS A 256 12.10 23.11 18.97
CA LYS A 256 11.01 22.60 19.82
C LYS A 256 9.80 23.53 19.86
N GLU A 257 10.03 24.82 19.60
CA GLU A 257 9.02 25.86 19.58
C GLU A 257 8.43 26.08 18.17
N TYR A 258 8.82 25.25 17.19
CA TYR A 258 8.32 25.38 15.83
C TYR A 258 6.81 25.21 15.77
N TYR A 259 6.12 26.18 15.18
CA TYR A 259 4.69 26.11 14.89
C TYR A 259 4.46 25.31 13.60
N TRP A 260 3.84 24.15 13.73
CA TRP A 260 3.48 23.29 12.61
C TRP A 260 2.26 23.91 11.91
N TYR A 261 2.50 24.60 10.80
CA TYR A 261 1.45 25.28 10.06
C TYR A 261 0.78 24.37 9.01
N HIS A 262 1.43 23.26 8.63
CA HIS A 262 0.82 22.23 7.80
C HIS A 262 -0.13 21.40 8.65
N ASP A 263 -1.42 21.44 8.31
CA ASP A 263 -2.44 20.61 8.93
C ASP A 263 -2.40 19.21 8.29
N TYR A 264 -1.43 18.41 8.72
CA TYR A 264 -1.33 17.02 8.29
C TYR A 264 -2.56 16.27 8.77
N LYS A 265 -3.28 15.64 7.85
CA LYS A 265 -4.29 14.68 8.27
C LYS A 265 -3.59 13.50 8.91
N ARG A 266 -4.07 13.15 10.10
CA ARG A 266 -3.61 12.01 10.88
C ARG A 266 -4.82 11.27 11.39
N VAL A 267 -4.70 9.96 11.46
CA VAL A 267 -5.74 9.11 12.02
C VAL A 267 -5.14 8.36 13.19
N GLU A 268 -5.13 8.99 14.36
CA GLU A 268 -4.57 8.40 15.57
C GLU A 268 -5.24 7.05 15.89
N GLY A 269 -4.43 5.99 16.06
CA GLY A 269 -4.89 4.64 16.34
C GLY A 269 -5.44 3.88 15.13
N TRP A 270 -5.10 4.29 13.91
CA TRP A 270 -5.49 3.58 12.69
C TRP A 270 -5.01 2.12 12.68
N GLU A 271 -3.92 1.80 13.37
CA GLU A 271 -3.37 0.45 13.46
C GLU A 271 -4.37 -0.50 14.13
N GLY A 272 -4.95 -0.07 15.25
CA GLY A 272 -5.98 -0.84 15.96
C GLY A 272 -7.29 -0.92 15.16
N PHE A 273 -7.60 0.12 14.38
CA PHE A 273 -8.72 0.09 13.44
C PHE A 273 -8.50 -0.96 12.34
N VAL A 274 -7.30 -1.03 11.75
CA VAL A 274 -6.94 -2.04 10.74
C VAL A 274 -6.97 -3.44 11.34
N GLU A 275 -6.45 -3.62 12.55
CA GLU A 275 -6.47 -4.91 13.24
C GLU A 275 -7.91 -5.40 13.45
N ASP A 276 -8.83 -4.52 13.89
CA ASP A 276 -10.23 -4.91 14.05
C ASP A 276 -10.92 -5.14 12.70
N ALA A 277 -10.64 -4.33 11.67
CA ALA A 277 -11.20 -4.50 10.34
C ALA A 277 -10.79 -5.86 9.72
N ALA A 278 -9.54 -6.27 9.91
CA ALA A 278 -8.99 -7.52 9.39
C ALA A 278 -9.43 -8.76 10.18
N ARG A 279 -10.08 -8.60 11.34
CA ARG A 279 -10.48 -9.70 12.20
C ARG A 279 -11.66 -10.49 11.61
N PRO A 280 -11.55 -11.82 11.46
CA PRO A 280 -12.70 -12.67 11.13
C PRO A 280 -13.82 -12.53 12.17
N ARG A 281 -15.08 -12.66 11.74
CA ARG A 281 -16.25 -12.58 12.62
C ARG A 281 -16.95 -13.93 12.76
N GLU A 282 -17.67 -14.11 13.85
CA GLU A 282 -18.52 -15.29 14.07
C GLU A 282 -19.56 -15.42 12.95
N GLY A 283 -19.73 -16.63 12.41
CA GLY A 283 -20.62 -16.92 11.29
C GLY A 283 -19.99 -16.75 9.90
N GLU A 284 -18.73 -16.31 9.83
CA GLU A 284 -17.97 -16.18 8.58
C GLU A 284 -17.00 -17.35 8.35
N GLU A 285 -16.99 -18.32 9.26
CA GLU A 285 -16.08 -19.46 9.24
C GLU A 285 -16.20 -20.23 7.93
N GLY A 286 -15.10 -20.29 7.17
CA GLY A 286 -15.03 -21.00 5.89
C GLY A 286 -15.65 -20.28 4.69
N THR A 287 -16.14 -19.04 4.84
CA THR A 287 -16.67 -18.23 3.72
C THR A 287 -15.90 -16.93 3.48
N VAL A 288 -15.45 -16.26 4.54
CA VAL A 288 -14.59 -15.07 4.47
C VAL A 288 -13.17 -15.51 4.81
N THR A 289 -12.47 -16.06 3.82
CA THR A 289 -11.19 -16.76 4.00
C THR A 289 -9.99 -16.06 3.35
N GLU A 290 -10.22 -14.96 2.64
CA GLU A 290 -9.17 -14.23 1.93
C GLU A 290 -8.44 -13.26 2.87
N ASP A 291 -7.19 -12.93 2.54
CA ASP A 291 -6.41 -11.97 3.32
C ASP A 291 -6.87 -10.53 3.09
N THR A 292 -6.82 -9.72 4.15
CA THR A 292 -7.03 -8.26 4.06
C THR A 292 -5.92 -7.63 3.24
N VAL A 293 -6.31 -6.89 2.20
CA VAL A 293 -5.36 -6.24 1.30
C VAL A 293 -5.06 -4.85 1.84
N LEU A 294 -3.77 -4.59 2.10
CA LEU A 294 -3.30 -3.32 2.63
C LEU A 294 -2.35 -2.67 1.62
N VAL A 295 -2.66 -1.44 1.23
CA VAL A 295 -1.75 -0.59 0.43
C VAL A 295 -1.41 0.63 1.26
N MET A 296 -0.15 0.72 1.68
CA MET A 296 0.37 1.84 2.45
C MET A 296 1.31 2.66 1.59
N ASN A 297 1.14 3.97 1.61
CA ASN A 297 2.02 4.91 0.94
C ASN A 297 2.53 5.95 1.94
N GLY A 298 3.85 6.06 2.08
CA GLY A 298 4.47 7.15 2.84
C GLY A 298 4.21 8.51 2.18
N GLY A 299 3.97 8.54 0.87
CA GLY A 299 3.46 9.72 0.19
C GLY A 299 4.51 10.76 -0.21
N ALA A 300 4.05 11.79 -0.93
CA ALA A 300 4.84 12.95 -1.31
C ALA A 300 5.11 13.89 -0.12
N HIS A 301 4.48 13.64 1.03
CA HIS A 301 4.60 14.50 2.21
C HIS A 301 5.92 14.32 2.96
N TRP A 302 6.70 13.29 2.63
CA TRP A 302 8.13 13.23 2.96
C TRP A 302 8.95 14.08 2.00
N SER A 303 8.74 15.39 2.05
CA SER A 303 9.44 16.37 1.22
C SER A 303 9.93 17.54 2.05
N ARG A 304 10.87 18.30 1.48
CA ARG A 304 11.39 19.51 2.14
C ARG A 304 10.30 20.57 2.36
N HIS A 305 9.32 20.63 1.47
CA HIS A 305 8.21 21.59 1.56
C HIS A 305 7.38 21.34 2.83
N GLU A 306 6.98 20.09 3.02
CA GLU A 306 6.18 19.66 4.16
C GLU A 306 7.03 19.66 5.46
N LEU A 307 8.25 19.12 5.42
CA LEU A 307 9.18 19.12 6.55
C LEU A 307 9.88 20.47 6.78
N SER A 308 9.10 21.55 6.78
CA SER A 308 9.55 22.94 6.88
C SER A 308 10.17 23.33 8.22
N MET A 309 9.98 22.49 9.25
CA MET A 309 10.62 22.63 10.56
C MET A 309 12.11 22.28 10.56
N LEU A 310 12.58 21.50 9.58
CA LEU A 310 13.99 21.15 9.48
C LEU A 310 14.82 22.39 9.17
N PRO A 311 16.02 22.54 9.78
CA PRO A 311 16.92 23.63 9.46
C PRO A 311 17.24 23.66 7.97
N ALA A 312 17.22 24.85 7.37
CA ALA A 312 17.57 25.02 5.98
C ALA A 312 18.99 24.52 5.70
N GLY A 313 19.11 23.69 4.66
CA GLY A 313 20.37 23.29 4.06
C GLY A 313 20.98 24.44 3.24
N LYS A 314 22.25 24.29 2.90
CA LYS A 314 22.98 25.22 2.02
C LYS A 314 22.87 24.85 0.55
N SER A 315 22.38 23.64 0.25
CA SER A 315 22.16 23.13 -1.10
C SER A 315 21.01 22.13 -1.12
N ASP A 316 20.52 21.83 -2.32
CA ASP A 316 19.45 20.84 -2.53
C ASP A 316 19.87 19.44 -2.05
N GLU A 317 21.15 19.07 -2.19
CA GLU A 317 21.67 17.80 -1.69
C GLU A 317 21.63 17.72 -0.17
N GLU A 318 21.94 18.81 0.54
CA GLU A 318 21.83 18.85 2.00
C GLU A 318 20.37 18.75 2.45
N GLU A 319 19.46 19.46 1.76
CA GLU A 319 18.02 19.40 2.04
C GLU A 319 17.46 17.99 1.82
N GLN A 320 17.78 17.37 0.68
CA GLN A 320 17.38 16.00 0.39
C GLN A 320 17.97 15.02 1.40
N SER A 321 19.24 15.18 1.78
CA SER A 321 19.89 14.32 2.77
C SER A 321 19.20 14.40 4.14
N ARG A 322 18.72 15.59 4.53
CA ARG A 322 17.94 15.77 5.77
C ARG A 322 16.59 15.07 5.69
N VAL A 323 15.83 15.28 4.61
CA VAL A 323 14.54 14.60 4.40
C VAL A 323 14.72 13.08 4.45
N VAL A 324 15.74 12.55 3.77
CA VAL A 324 16.08 11.12 3.79
C VAL A 324 16.47 10.64 5.19
N ALA A 325 17.24 11.43 5.95
CA ALA A 325 17.62 11.10 7.32
C ALA A 325 16.42 11.10 8.28
N THR A 326 15.45 11.99 8.07
CA THR A 326 14.18 11.99 8.80
C THR A 326 13.37 10.75 8.45
N TYR A 327 13.19 10.46 7.16
CA TYR A 327 12.41 9.30 6.70
C TYR A 327 12.97 7.97 7.21
N LYS A 328 14.30 7.81 7.26
CA LYS A 328 14.94 6.59 7.78
C LYS A 328 14.74 6.34 9.28
N GLN A 329 14.26 7.33 10.03
CA GLN A 329 13.97 7.18 11.47
C GLN A 329 12.50 6.87 11.76
N MET A 330 11.62 6.94 10.75
CA MET A 330 10.27 6.37 10.79
C MET A 330 10.37 4.85 10.79
#